data_AF-E3NVZ5-F1
#
_entry.id   AF-E3NVZ5-F1
#
_cell.length_a   1.000
_cell.length_b   1.000
_cell.length_c   1.000
_cell.angle_alpha   90.00
_cell.angle_beta   90.00
_cell.angle_gamma   90.00
#
_symmetry.space_group_name_H-M   'P 1'
#
loop_
_entity.id
_entity.type
_entity.pdbx_description
1 polymer ?
#
loop_
_entity_poly.entity_id
_entity_poly.type
_entity_poly.pdbx_seq_one_letter_code
_entity_poly.pdbx_strand_id
1 'polypeptide(L)'
;MITRVGDVESPRRGSPSEVFSSDINHIHMNRKEEKKGCSKWTTIAFGVLAILFLLSTIALAIVVGIKYSEDDKPTEKIIQRDENGKVQFDWPTPSGSLFAHYKKAAVTSDHGLCSEIGRDILIEGGNAVDAMIASLLCIGTVNPQSSGIGGGFVMTLYNA
;
A
#
# COMPACT_ATOMS: atom_id res chain seq x y z
N MET A 1 10.94 -10.63 -10.48
CA MET A 1 12.20 -10.82 -9.72
C MET A 1 12.88 -9.47 -9.58
N ILE A 2 13.46 -9.14 -8.42
CA ILE A 2 14.09 -7.83 -8.17
C ILE A 2 15.50 -8.02 -7.64
N THR A 3 16.46 -7.33 -8.22
CA THR A 3 17.89 -7.42 -7.85
C THR A 3 18.55 -6.04 -7.93
N ARG A 4 19.37 -5.69 -6.94
CA ARG A 4 20.31 -4.56 -7.01
C ARG A 4 21.68 -5.09 -7.45
N VAL A 5 22.26 -4.43 -8.45
CA VAL A 5 23.56 -4.74 -9.06
C VAL A 5 24.52 -3.61 -8.67
N GLY A 6 25.24 -3.75 -7.54
CA GLY A 6 26.33 -2.85 -7.16
C GLY A 6 26.36 -2.42 -5.68
N ASP A 7 27.59 -2.20 -5.17
CA ASP A 7 27.95 -1.92 -3.78
C ASP A 7 27.45 -0.55 -3.27
N VAL A 8 26.48 -0.55 -2.35
CA VAL A 8 26.20 0.60 -1.48
C VAL A 8 25.77 0.12 -0.09
N GLU A 9 26.51 0.62 0.90
CA GLU A 9 26.39 0.46 2.35
C GLU A 9 24.95 0.33 2.88
N SER A 10 24.73 -0.74 3.65
CA SER A 10 23.47 -1.04 4.33
C SER A 10 23.14 -0.03 5.45
N PRO A 11 21.93 0.55 5.50
CA PRO A 11 21.43 1.12 6.74
C PRO A 11 21.15 -0.03 7.73
N ARG A 12 21.88 -0.09 8.84
CA ARG A 12 21.59 -1.03 9.92
C ARG A 12 20.17 -0.80 10.47
N ARG A 13 19.27 -1.79 10.37
CA ARG A 13 18.20 -1.95 11.36
C ARG A 13 17.49 -3.32 11.32
N GLY A 14 17.41 -3.93 12.51
CA GLY A 14 16.28 -4.71 13.04
C GLY A 14 16.00 -6.10 12.46
N SER A 15 16.12 -7.13 13.30
CA SER A 15 15.66 -8.50 13.05
C SER A 15 14.13 -8.57 12.83
N PRO A 16 13.62 -9.20 11.75
CA PRO A 16 12.18 -9.27 11.45
C PRO A 16 11.34 -10.25 12.30
N SER A 17 11.91 -10.89 13.32
CA SER A 17 11.29 -12.06 13.97
C SER A 17 10.30 -11.76 15.10
N GLU A 18 9.96 -10.50 15.40
CA GLU A 18 9.11 -10.18 16.57
C GLU A 18 7.73 -9.60 16.27
N VAL A 19 7.33 -9.41 15.00
CA VAL A 19 6.07 -8.70 14.70
C VAL A 19 4.83 -9.63 14.62
N PHE A 20 5.01 -10.95 14.54
CA PHE A 20 3.90 -11.86 14.16
C PHE A 20 3.34 -12.78 15.25
N SER A 21 3.73 -12.61 16.52
CA SER A 21 3.41 -13.63 17.54
C SER A 21 2.69 -13.16 18.82
N SER A 22 2.31 -11.88 18.94
CA SER A 22 1.74 -11.35 20.20
C SER A 22 0.23 -11.04 20.21
N ASP A 23 -0.48 -11.03 19.08
CA ASP A 23 -1.89 -10.60 19.07
C ASP A 23 -2.94 -11.73 19.07
N ILE A 24 -2.55 -13.01 19.06
CA ILE A 24 -3.51 -14.14 18.97
C ILE A 24 -3.98 -14.68 20.34
N ASN A 25 -3.35 -14.30 21.45
CA ASN A 25 -3.61 -14.94 22.75
C ASN A 25 -4.49 -14.17 23.74
N HIS A 26 -5.17 -13.09 23.34
CA HIS A 26 -6.00 -12.31 24.29
C HIS A 26 -7.51 -12.29 24.02
N ILE A 27 -8.02 -13.11 23.09
CA ILE A 27 -9.45 -13.21 22.80
C ILE A 27 -10.04 -14.45 23.48
N HIS A 28 -10.02 -14.49 24.81
CA HIS A 28 -11.00 -15.28 25.56
C HIS A 28 -11.22 -14.66 26.94
N MET A 29 -12.49 -14.68 27.35
CA MET A 29 -13.06 -14.30 28.64
C MET A 29 -13.47 -12.83 28.77
N ASN A 30 -14.78 -12.56 28.64
CA ASN A 30 -15.67 -12.30 29.79
C ASN A 30 -16.92 -11.50 29.37
N ARG A 31 -17.87 -12.13 28.65
CA ARG A 31 -19.21 -11.54 28.44
C ARG A 31 -20.04 -11.78 29.72
N LYS A 32 -19.83 -10.96 30.74
CA LYS A 32 -20.83 -10.77 31.81
C LYS A 32 -21.95 -9.92 31.23
N GLU A 33 -23.09 -10.54 30.95
CA GLU A 33 -24.33 -9.80 30.73
C GLU A 33 -24.75 -9.10 32.02
N GLU A 34 -24.39 -7.83 32.16
CA GLU A 34 -24.95 -6.98 33.19
C GLU A 34 -26.30 -6.44 32.71
N LYS A 35 -27.37 -7.16 33.03
CA LYS A 35 -28.76 -6.70 32.86
C LYS A 35 -29.01 -5.49 33.75
N LYS A 36 -28.76 -4.27 33.25
CA LYS A 36 -29.23 -3.04 33.91
C LYS A 36 -30.62 -2.71 33.39
N GLY A 37 -31.59 -2.74 34.32
CA GLY A 37 -32.98 -2.38 34.08
C GLY A 37 -33.08 -1.08 33.29
N CYS A 38 -33.91 -1.11 32.24
CA CYS A 38 -34.13 -0.01 31.33
C CYS A 38 -34.81 1.15 32.08
N SER A 39 -34.00 2.07 32.60
CA SER A 39 -34.48 3.40 32.95
C SER A 39 -34.71 4.16 31.65
N LYS A 40 -35.89 4.73 31.43
CA LYS A 40 -36.21 5.50 30.20
C LYS A 40 -35.21 6.64 29.94
N TRP A 41 -34.53 7.10 30.99
CA TRP A 41 -33.45 8.09 30.90
C TRP A 41 -32.17 7.54 30.26
N THR A 42 -31.85 6.26 30.40
CA THR A 42 -30.65 5.68 29.76
C THR A 42 -30.84 5.55 28.26
N THR A 43 -32.03 5.18 27.78
CA THR A 43 -32.36 5.14 26.34
C THR A 43 -32.34 6.54 25.71
N ILE A 44 -32.82 7.57 26.41
CA ILE A 44 -32.69 8.97 25.98
C ILE A 44 -31.21 9.38 25.96
N ALA A 45 -30.44 9.03 26.98
CA ALA A 45 -29.01 9.34 27.05
C ALA A 45 -28.22 8.66 25.92
N PHE A 46 -28.49 7.39 25.61
CA PHE A 46 -27.87 6.70 24.48
C PHE A 46 -28.29 7.29 23.14
N GLY A 47 -29.55 7.71 22.99
CA GLY A 47 -30.03 8.41 21.80
C GLY A 47 -29.32 9.74 21.57
N VAL A 48 -29.19 10.56 22.62
CA VAL A 48 -28.44 11.83 22.57
C VAL A 48 -26.97 11.57 22.27
N LEU A 49 -26.34 10.57 22.90
CA LEU A 49 -24.95 10.22 22.65
C LEU A 49 -24.72 9.74 21.21
N ALA A 50 -25.64 8.95 20.66
CA ALA A 50 -25.58 8.49 19.27
C ALA A 50 -25.73 9.65 18.28
N ILE A 51 -26.64 10.60 18.55
CA ILE A 51 -26.81 11.79 17.73
C ILE A 51 -25.55 12.67 17.80
N LEU A 52 -24.97 12.87 18.98
CA LEU A 52 -23.73 13.62 19.14
C LEU A 52 -22.56 12.95 18.42
N PHE A 53 -22.49 11.62 18.46
CA PHE A 53 -21.48 10.86 17.73
C PHE A 53 -21.65 10.99 16.21
N LEU A 54 -22.88 10.87 15.70
CA LEU A 54 -23.19 11.08 14.28
C LEU A 54 -22.88 12.50 13.82
N LEU A 55 -23.20 13.52 14.62
CA LEU A 55 -22.88 14.90 14.30
C LEU A 55 -21.36 15.14 14.31
N SER A 56 -20.63 14.52 15.24
CA SER A 56 -19.17 14.56 15.30
C SER A 56 -18.54 13.90 14.07
N THR A 57 -19.00 12.72 13.66
CA THR A 57 -18.46 12.03 12.47
C THR A 57 -18.76 12.79 11.18
N ILE A 58 -19.96 13.38 11.04
CA ILE A 58 -20.32 14.23 9.90
C ILE A 58 -19.45 15.49 9.87
N ALA A 59 -19.25 16.16 11.01
CA ALA A 59 -18.37 17.33 11.09
C ALA A 59 -16.92 16.98 10.75
N LEU A 60 -16.41 15.84 11.25
CA LEU A 60 -15.07 15.36 10.94
C LEU A 60 -14.94 15.02 9.45
N ALA A 61 -15.95 14.39 8.84
CA ALA A 61 -15.97 14.09 7.42
C ALA A 61 -15.99 15.37 6.55
N ILE A 62 -16.67 16.44 6.99
CA ILE A 62 -16.63 17.74 6.31
C ILE A 62 -15.24 18.37 6.45
N VAL A 63 -14.65 18.38 7.64
CA VAL A 63 -13.29 18.95 7.87
C VAL A 63 -12.24 18.16 7.09
N VAL A 64 -12.30 16.84 7.15
CA VAL A 64 -11.44 15.94 6.38
C VAL A 64 -11.72 16.11 4.89
N GLY A 65 -12.97 16.26 4.44
CA GLY A 65 -13.31 16.51 3.04
C GLY A 65 -12.78 17.86 2.53
N ILE A 66 -12.85 18.92 3.33
CA ILE A 66 -12.27 20.23 2.99
C ILE A 66 -10.73 20.16 2.98
N LYS A 67 -10.12 19.39 3.91
CA LYS A 67 -8.67 19.14 3.91
C LYS A 67 -8.23 18.28 2.73
N TYR A 68 -8.96 17.21 2.42
CA TYR A 68 -8.75 16.35 1.27
C TYR A 68 -8.91 17.10 -0.03
N SER A 69 -9.84 18.07 -0.10
CA SER A 69 -10.01 18.92 -1.27
C SER A 69 -8.82 19.85 -1.54
N GLU A 70 -7.90 20.03 -0.57
CA GLU A 70 -6.65 20.79 -0.76
C GLU A 70 -5.44 19.84 -1.01
N ASP A 71 -5.53 18.58 -0.61
CA ASP A 71 -4.49 17.55 -0.84
C ASP A 71 -4.71 16.70 -2.11
N ASP A 72 -5.85 16.85 -2.81
CA ASP A 72 -6.07 16.32 -4.17
C ASP A 72 -5.52 17.30 -5.23
N LYS A 73 -4.25 17.70 -5.07
CA LYS A 73 -3.41 17.74 -6.27
C LYS A 73 -3.04 16.28 -6.50
N PRO A 74 -3.71 15.56 -7.42
CA PRO A 74 -3.15 14.30 -7.86
C PRO A 74 -1.73 14.65 -8.27
N THR A 75 -0.78 13.82 -7.85
CA THR A 75 0.60 13.88 -8.31
C THR A 75 0.57 13.86 -9.84
N GLU A 76 0.50 15.05 -10.44
CA GLU A 76 0.54 15.33 -11.88
C GLU A 76 2.00 15.25 -12.31
N LYS A 77 2.57 14.08 -12.04
CA LYS A 77 3.82 13.51 -12.50
C LYS A 77 3.62 12.03 -12.22
N ILE A 78 2.90 11.25 -13.03
CA ILE A 78 3.40 10.57 -14.23
C ILE A 78 2.17 9.99 -14.97
N ILE A 79 1.28 10.83 -15.51
CA ILE A 79 0.32 10.41 -16.54
C ILE A 79 0.31 11.53 -17.58
N GLN A 80 1.22 11.46 -18.55
CA GLN A 80 1.12 12.30 -19.73
C GLN A 80 -0.06 11.78 -20.55
N ARG A 81 -1.20 12.47 -20.44
CA ARG A 81 -2.31 12.32 -21.37
C ARG A 81 -1.92 13.03 -22.67
N ASP A 82 -1.89 12.29 -23.77
CA ASP A 82 -1.84 12.90 -25.10
C ASP A 82 -3.14 13.69 -25.35
N GLU A 83 -3.13 14.62 -26.30
CA GLU A 83 -4.28 15.43 -26.76
C GLU A 83 -5.57 14.61 -27.04
N ASN A 84 -5.45 13.31 -27.28
CA ASN A 84 -6.54 12.35 -27.49
C ASN A 84 -6.99 11.60 -26.22
N GLY A 85 -6.50 12.00 -25.04
CA GLY A 85 -6.85 11.37 -23.76
C GLY A 85 -6.28 9.97 -23.55
N LYS A 86 -5.40 9.50 -24.45
CA LYS A 86 -4.66 8.24 -24.26
C LYS A 86 -3.53 8.48 -23.29
N VAL A 87 -3.38 7.57 -22.32
CA VAL A 87 -2.21 7.54 -21.45
C VAL A 87 -1.02 7.11 -22.32
N GLN A 88 -0.12 8.05 -22.60
CA GLN A 88 1.09 7.78 -23.37
C GLN A 88 2.22 7.53 -22.38
N PHE A 89 2.61 6.26 -22.26
CA PHE A 89 3.80 5.90 -21.50
C PHE A 89 5.03 6.10 -22.39
N ASP A 90 5.80 7.14 -22.10
CA ASP A 90 7.07 7.39 -22.78
C ASP A 90 8.20 6.66 -22.04
N TRP A 91 8.38 5.39 -22.39
CA TRP A 91 9.39 4.54 -21.76
C TRP A 91 10.79 5.04 -22.13
N PRO A 92 11.71 5.22 -21.17
CA PRO A 92 13.12 5.32 -21.54
C PRO A 92 13.49 4.03 -22.28
N THR A 93 14.18 4.16 -23.41
CA THR A 93 14.61 3.00 -24.17
C THR A 93 15.33 2.03 -23.24
N PRO A 94 14.95 0.75 -23.19
CA PRO A 94 15.65 -0.23 -22.37
C PRO A 94 17.13 -0.15 -22.71
N SER A 95 18.00 -0.25 -21.70
CA SER A 95 19.43 -0.38 -21.97
C SER A 95 19.60 -1.53 -22.97
N GLY A 96 20.17 -1.24 -24.15
CA GLY A 96 20.33 -2.17 -25.27
C GLY A 96 21.31 -3.29 -24.95
N SER A 97 21.00 -4.10 -23.95
CA SER A 97 21.79 -5.23 -23.51
C SER A 97 21.12 -6.49 -24.00
N LEU A 98 21.78 -7.18 -24.94
CA LEU A 98 21.40 -8.51 -25.40
C LEU A 98 21.19 -9.51 -24.25
N PHE A 99 21.90 -9.32 -23.14
CA PHE A 99 21.86 -10.16 -21.94
C PHE A 99 21.13 -9.54 -20.74
N ALA A 100 20.39 -8.44 -20.93
CA ALA A 100 19.74 -7.69 -19.83
C ALA A 100 20.69 -7.35 -18.64
N HIS A 101 21.91 -6.90 -18.92
CA HIS A 101 22.82 -6.33 -17.95
C HIS A 101 22.41 -4.92 -17.58
N TYR A 102 22.16 -4.71 -16.29
CA TYR A 102 21.82 -3.42 -15.71
C TYR A 102 22.94 -2.96 -14.77
N LYS A 103 23.21 -1.65 -14.74
CA LYS A 103 24.33 -1.08 -13.99
C LYS A 103 24.10 -0.97 -12.47
N LYS A 104 22.83 -0.88 -12.04
CA LYS A 104 22.46 -0.54 -10.65
C LYS A 104 21.40 -1.45 -10.06
N ALA A 105 20.35 -1.75 -10.82
CA ALA A 105 19.27 -2.63 -10.38
C ALA A 105 18.45 -3.10 -11.58
N ALA A 106 17.70 -4.17 -11.37
CA ALA A 106 16.78 -4.74 -12.34
C ALA A 106 15.47 -5.14 -11.65
N VAL A 107 14.36 -4.86 -12.31
CA VAL A 107 13.02 -5.29 -11.94
C VAL A 107 12.42 -6.03 -13.12
N THR A 108 11.89 -7.22 -12.89
CA THR A 108 11.19 -8.03 -13.90
C THR A 108 9.82 -8.45 -13.40
N SER A 109 8.80 -8.27 -14.24
CA SER A 109 7.41 -8.67 -13.98
C SER A 109 6.72 -9.13 -15.26
N ASP A 110 5.56 -9.76 -15.11
CA ASP A 110 4.74 -10.28 -16.22
C ASP A 110 4.18 -9.17 -17.14
N HIS A 111 4.17 -7.93 -16.65
CA HIS A 111 3.71 -6.76 -17.39
C HIS A 111 4.76 -5.63 -17.33
N GLY A 112 5.06 -5.01 -18.48
CA GLY A 112 6.10 -3.96 -18.58
C GLY A 112 5.85 -2.76 -17.67
N LEU A 113 4.59 -2.35 -17.53
CA LEU A 113 4.20 -1.27 -16.62
C LEU A 113 4.50 -1.55 -15.15
N CYS A 114 4.32 -2.78 -14.70
CA CYS A 114 4.64 -3.13 -13.32
C CYS A 114 6.16 -3.21 -13.07
N SER A 115 6.96 -3.43 -14.12
CA SER A 115 8.42 -3.38 -14.04
C SER A 115 8.90 -1.94 -13.92
N GLU A 116 8.26 -1.00 -14.61
CA GLU A 116 8.55 0.43 -14.47
C GLU A 116 8.16 0.98 -13.12
N ILE A 117 6.96 0.68 -12.63
CA ILE A 117 6.58 1.10 -11.27
C ILE A 117 7.61 0.61 -10.24
N GLY A 118 8.00 -0.67 -10.31
CA GLY A 118 9.04 -1.18 -9.41
C GLY A 118 10.41 -0.52 -9.62
N ARG A 119 10.79 -0.22 -10.87
CA ARG A 119 12.02 0.52 -11.19
C ARG A 119 12.00 1.93 -10.59
N ASP A 120 10.89 2.64 -10.71
CA ASP A 120 10.75 4.01 -10.24
C ASP A 120 10.86 4.07 -8.71
N ILE A 121 10.28 3.10 -7.99
CA ILE A 121 10.48 2.94 -6.54
C ILE A 121 11.95 2.72 -6.18
N LEU A 122 12.71 1.95 -6.98
CA LEU A 122 14.15 1.78 -6.75
C LEU A 122 14.94 3.07 -7.02
N ILE A 123 14.52 3.88 -8.00
CA ILE A 123 15.13 5.18 -8.33
C ILE A 123 14.86 6.19 -7.22
N GLU A 124 13.66 6.17 -6.63
CA GLU A 124 13.27 7.01 -5.49
C GLU A 124 14.01 6.65 -4.19
N GLY A 125 14.83 5.60 -4.20
CA GLY A 125 15.63 5.16 -3.06
C GLY A 125 15.02 4.01 -2.25
N GLY A 126 13.86 3.50 -2.68
CA GLY A 126 13.23 2.32 -2.09
C GLY A 126 14.12 1.08 -2.15
N ASN A 127 13.93 0.16 -1.21
CA ASN A 127 14.67 -1.09 -1.16
C ASN A 127 14.06 -2.13 -2.14
N ALA A 128 14.68 -3.32 -2.25
CA ALA A 128 14.20 -4.37 -3.15
C ALA A 128 12.80 -4.92 -2.77
N VAL A 129 12.42 -4.83 -1.49
CA VAL A 129 11.10 -5.22 -0.97
C VAL A 129 10.04 -4.19 -1.36
N ASP A 130 10.34 -2.89 -1.22
CA ASP A 130 9.41 -1.80 -1.56
C ASP A 130 9.05 -1.85 -3.05
N ALA A 131 10.06 -2.02 -3.91
CA ALA A 131 9.88 -2.19 -5.34
C ALA A 131 9.04 -3.42 -5.68
N MET A 132 9.19 -4.51 -4.90
CA MET A 132 8.44 -5.75 -5.10
C MET A 132 6.98 -5.58 -4.71
N ILE A 133 6.69 -4.92 -3.59
CA ILE A 133 5.32 -4.62 -3.16
C ILE A 133 4.61 -3.77 -4.22
N ALA A 134 5.26 -2.73 -4.73
CA ALA A 134 4.69 -1.87 -5.76
C ALA A 134 4.40 -2.65 -7.07
N SER A 135 5.34 -3.49 -7.50
CA SER A 135 5.13 -4.38 -8.65
C SER A 135 4.00 -5.39 -8.41
N LEU A 136 3.89 -5.99 -7.22
CA LEU A 136 2.82 -6.95 -6.90
C LEU A 136 1.44 -6.29 -6.91
N LEU A 137 1.31 -5.10 -6.33
CA LEU A 137 0.06 -4.33 -6.35
C LEU A 137 -0.34 -3.99 -7.80
N CYS A 138 0.62 -3.60 -8.64
CA CYS A 138 0.39 -3.40 -10.06
C CYS A 138 -0.07 -4.70 -10.75
N ILE A 139 0.65 -5.81 -10.56
CA ILE A 139 0.30 -7.09 -11.21
C ILE A 139 -1.10 -7.55 -10.78
N GLY A 140 -1.49 -7.35 -9.52
CA GLY A 140 -2.84 -7.68 -9.04
C GLY A 140 -3.96 -6.88 -9.70
N THR A 141 -3.67 -5.69 -10.24
CA THR A 141 -4.66 -4.85 -10.93
C THR A 141 -4.66 -5.07 -12.45
N VAL A 142 -3.48 -5.22 -13.06
CA VAL A 142 -3.36 -5.42 -14.53
C VAL A 142 -3.57 -6.89 -14.92
N ASN A 143 -3.33 -7.83 -14.01
CA ASN A 143 -3.38 -9.27 -14.25
C ASN A 143 -4.21 -10.01 -13.18
N PRO A 144 -5.50 -9.65 -12.99
CA PRO A 144 -6.31 -10.15 -11.89
C PRO A 144 -6.63 -11.65 -11.98
N GLN A 145 -6.52 -12.27 -13.16
CA GLN A 145 -6.75 -13.73 -13.27
C GLN A 145 -5.61 -14.56 -12.66
N SER A 146 -4.44 -13.95 -12.42
CA SER A 146 -3.25 -14.65 -11.92
C SER A 146 -2.78 -14.18 -10.56
N SER A 147 -3.01 -12.91 -10.21
CA SER A 147 -2.58 -12.32 -8.93
C SER A 147 -3.68 -11.41 -8.39
N GLY A 148 -3.73 -11.25 -7.07
CA GLY A 148 -4.74 -10.42 -6.43
C GLY A 148 -4.59 -10.36 -4.91
N ILE A 149 -5.24 -9.36 -4.31
CA ILE A 149 -5.15 -9.09 -2.87
C ILE A 149 -5.75 -10.18 -1.98
N GLY A 150 -6.69 -10.96 -2.52
CA GLY A 150 -7.34 -12.07 -1.81
C GLY A 150 -6.59 -13.41 -1.89
N GLY A 151 -5.42 -13.45 -2.55
CA GLY A 151 -4.61 -14.65 -2.69
C GLY A 151 -3.51 -14.75 -1.63
N GLY A 152 -2.37 -15.33 -2.02
CA GLY A 152 -1.16 -15.38 -1.23
C GLY A 152 0.08 -15.26 -2.12
N PHE A 153 1.22 -14.87 -1.53
CA PHE A 153 2.50 -14.80 -2.23
C PHE A 153 3.61 -15.37 -1.36
N VAL A 154 4.69 -15.81 -2.00
CA VAL A 154 5.93 -16.23 -1.34
C VAL A 154 7.05 -15.36 -1.85
N MET A 155 7.86 -14.83 -0.94
CA MET A 155 9.04 -14.05 -1.26
C MET A 155 10.30 -14.76 -0.77
N THR A 156 11.30 -14.86 -1.64
CA THR A 156 12.67 -15.17 -1.23
C THR A 156 13.48 -13.87 -1.23
N LEU A 157 13.95 -13.46 -0.06
CA LEU A 157 14.80 -12.29 0.10
C LEU A 157 16.24 -12.74 0.36
N TYR A 158 17.15 -12.26 -0.48
CA TYR A 158 18.58 -12.39 -0.27
C TYR A 158 19.16 -11.02 0.10
N ASN A 159 19.85 -10.96 1.22
CA ASN A 159 20.62 -9.79 1.63
C ASN A 159 22.10 -10.14 1.44
N ALA A 160 22.78 -9.38 0.58
CA ALA A 160 24.19 -9.61 0.23
C ALA A 160 25.14 -9.17 1.34
#